data_AF-A0A1M6RWT5-F1
#
_entry.id   AF-A0A1M6RWT5-F1
#
_cell.length_a   1.000
_cell.length_b   1.000
_cell.length_c   1.000
_cell.angle_alpha   90.00
_cell.angle_beta   90.00
_cell.angle_gamma   90.00
#
_symmetry.space_group_name_H-M   'P 1'
#
loop_
_entity.id
_entity.type
_entity.pdbx_description
1 polymer ?
#
loop_
_entity_poly.entity_id
_entity_poly.type
_entity_poly.pdbx_seq_one_letter_code
_entity_poly.pdbx_strand_id
1 'polypeptide(L)'
;MCDFDSLLYQLKNELLNIYKEAEVPQPRIKITSLSSGKLCGLANLAKLILYLEREGYITVTNKDDSYQNWEIQIEAGILDLLFGYS
;
A
#
# COMPACT_ATOMS: atom_id res chain seq x y z
N MET A 1 -14.27 0.03 -16.54
CA MET A 1 -14.49 -0.58 -15.21
C MET A 1 -13.11 -0.89 -14.65
N CYS A 2 -12.74 -0.34 -13.50
CA CYS A 2 -11.45 -0.66 -12.87
C CYS A 2 -11.49 -2.11 -12.39
N ASP A 3 -10.44 -2.86 -12.68
CA ASP A 3 -10.21 -4.17 -12.09
C ASP A 3 -9.50 -4.00 -10.74
N PHE A 4 -10.27 -4.13 -9.66
CA PHE A 4 -9.78 -3.98 -8.29
C PHE A 4 -8.83 -5.10 -7.88
N ASP A 5 -8.99 -6.31 -8.43
CA ASP A 5 -8.13 -7.45 -8.11
C ASP A 5 -6.74 -7.22 -8.71
N SER A 6 -6.69 -6.74 -9.96
CA SER A 6 -5.45 -6.31 -10.59
C SER A 6 -4.77 -5.17 -9.83
N LEU A 7 -5.54 -4.16 -9.37
CA LEU A 7 -4.99 -3.07 -8.55
C LEU A 7 -4.41 -3.59 -7.23
N LEU A 8 -5.12 -4.48 -6.54
CA LEU A 8 -4.67 -5.06 -5.28
C LEU A 8 -3.41 -5.91 -5.46
N TYR A 9 -3.37 -6.73 -6.51
CA TYR A 9 -2.20 -7.55 -6.83
C TYR A 9 -0.96 -6.69 -7.09
N GLN A 10 -1.10 -5.64 -7.90
CA GLN A 10 0.00 -4.72 -8.21
C GLN A 10 0.45 -3.95 -6.96
N LEU A 11 -0.48 -3.46 -6.16
CA LEU A 11 -0.18 -2.76 -4.91
C LEU A 11 0.59 -3.66 -3.93
N LYS A 12 0.16 -4.91 -3.74
CA LYS A 12 0.86 -5.87 -2.87
C LYS A 12 2.30 -6.10 -3.32
N ASN A 13 2.52 -6.32 -4.62
CA ASN A 13 3.85 -6.50 -5.18
C ASN A 13 4.73 -5.25 -5.01
N GLU A 14 4.17 -4.07 -5.27
CA GLU A 14 4.87 -2.81 -5.13
C GLU A 14 5.31 -2.56 -3.68
N LEU A 15 4.41 -2.70 -2.71
CA LEU A 15 4.73 -2.53 -1.28
C LEU A 15 5.76 -3.54 -0.80
N LEU A 16 5.64 -4.79 -1.24
CA LEU A 16 6.59 -5.85 -0.90
C LEU A 16 7.99 -5.57 -1.45
N ASN A 17 8.10 -5.09 -2.68
CA ASN A 17 9.39 -4.73 -3.28
C ASN A 17 10.02 -3.55 -2.53
N ILE A 18 9.24 -2.51 -2.23
CA ILE A 18 9.70 -1.36 -1.43
C ILE A 18 10.21 -1.82 -0.08
N TYR A 19 9.50 -2.72 0.60
CA TYR A 19 9.92 -3.26 1.89
C TYR A 19 11.23 -4.04 1.80
N LYS A 20 11.40 -4.90 0.78
CA LYS A 20 12.62 -5.70 0.57
C LYS A 20 13.85 -4.85 0.26
N GLU A 21 13.68 -3.76 -0.45
CA GLU A 21 14.76 -2.86 -0.88
C GLU A 21 15.05 -1.76 0.15
N ALA A 22 14.21 -1.61 1.18
CA ALA A 22 14.37 -0.57 2.18
C ALA A 22 15.59 -0.81 3.07
N GLU A 23 16.35 0.25 3.32
CA GLU A 23 17.46 0.27 4.27
C GLU A 23 17.00 0.38 5.73
N VAL A 24 15.69 0.58 5.95
CA VAL A 24 15.07 0.77 7.27
C VAL A 24 13.99 -0.28 7.52
N PRO A 25 13.75 -0.67 8.79
CA PRO A 25 12.79 -1.74 9.11
C PRO A 25 11.33 -1.43 8.76
N GLN A 26 10.95 -0.14 8.70
CA GLN A 26 9.59 0.32 8.44
C GLN A 26 9.65 1.49 7.46
N PRO A 27 9.79 1.22 6.14
CA PRO A 27 9.87 2.29 5.15
C PRO A 27 8.57 3.08 5.10
N ARG A 28 8.71 4.39 4.85
CA ARG A 28 7.59 5.32 4.68
C ARG A 28 7.60 5.92 3.30
N ILE A 29 6.45 5.96 2.65
CA ILE A 29 6.30 6.53 1.32
C ILE A 29 4.99 7.30 1.19
N LYS A 30 4.93 8.28 0.29
CA LYS A 30 3.67 8.94 -0.05
C LYS A 30 2.83 8.05 -0.97
N ILE A 31 1.51 8.05 -0.76
CA ILE A 31 0.59 7.29 -1.62
C ILE A 31 0.65 7.75 -3.09
N THR A 32 0.95 9.02 -3.35
CA THR A 32 1.14 9.57 -4.70
C THR A 32 2.39 9.03 -5.39
N SER A 33 3.34 8.48 -4.63
CA SER A 33 4.55 7.85 -5.17
C SER A 33 4.33 6.42 -5.65
N LEU A 34 3.20 5.81 -5.29
CA LEU A 34 2.84 4.46 -5.74
C LEU A 34 2.41 4.48 -7.20
N SER A 35 3.13 3.74 -8.02
CA SER A 35 2.83 3.54 -9.44
C SER A 35 1.48 2.83 -9.66
N SER A 36 1.03 2.02 -8.68
CA SER A 36 -0.30 1.39 -8.67
C SER A 36 -1.45 2.39 -8.84
N GLY A 37 -1.26 3.65 -8.41
CA GLY A 37 -2.24 4.72 -8.57
C GLY A 37 -2.59 5.05 -10.03
N LYS A 38 -1.72 4.66 -10.98
CA LYS A 38 -1.93 4.88 -12.43
C LYS A 38 -2.94 3.91 -13.05
N LEU A 39 -3.18 2.74 -12.45
CA LEU A 39 -4.09 1.72 -12.99
C LEU A 39 -5.56 2.13 -12.89
N CYS A 40 -5.96 2.58 -11.70
CA CYS A 40 -7.36 2.82 -11.37
C CYS A 40 -7.62 4.17 -10.72
N GLY A 41 -6.61 5.04 -10.69
CA GLY A 41 -6.66 6.34 -10.06
C GLY A 41 -6.40 6.30 -8.54
N LEU A 42 -5.94 7.43 -8.03
CA LEU A 42 -5.51 7.58 -6.64
C LEU A 42 -6.63 7.34 -5.61
N ALA A 43 -7.88 7.63 -5.96
CA ALA A 43 -9.02 7.40 -5.07
C ALA A 43 -9.30 5.91 -4.83
N ASN A 44 -9.15 5.06 -5.86
CA ASN A 44 -9.32 3.61 -5.70
C ASN A 44 -8.12 2.99 -4.98
N LEU A 45 -6.92 3.52 -5.24
CA LEU A 45 -5.73 3.16 -4.45
C LEU A 45 -5.92 3.49 -2.97
N ALA A 46 -6.43 4.68 -2.62
CA ALA A 46 -6.68 5.08 -1.24
C ALA A 46 -7.64 4.11 -0.51
N LYS A 47 -8.67 3.59 -1.20
CA LYS A 47 -9.57 2.56 -0.62
C LYS A 47 -8.81 1.27 -0.28
N LEU A 48 -7.92 0.82 -1.17
CA LEU A 48 -7.12 -0.38 -0.92
C LEU A 48 -6.07 -0.17 0.17
N ILE A 49 -5.50 1.03 0.25
CA ILE A 49 -4.60 1.42 1.35
C ILE A 49 -5.32 1.29 2.70
N LEU A 50 -6.54 1.82 2.83
CA LEU A 50 -7.33 1.64 4.06
C LEU A 50 -7.67 0.17 4.34
N TYR A 51 -7.90 -0.64 3.29
CA TYR A 51 -8.10 -2.07 3.44
C TYR A 51 -6.84 -2.77 3.98
N LEU A 52 -5.68 -2.54 3.39
CA LEU A 52 -4.41 -3.13 3.85
C LEU A 52 -4.01 -2.68 5.25
N GLU A 53 -4.36 -1.44 5.62
CA GLU A 53 -4.15 -0.94 6.97
C GLU A 53 -5.03 -1.65 8.00
N ARG A 54 -6.30 -1.91 7.67
CA ARG A 54 -7.19 -2.72 8.52
C ARG A 54 -6.64 -4.12 8.74
N GLU A 55 -5.99 -4.70 7.74
CA GLU A 55 -5.34 -6.01 7.82
C GLU A 55 -3.97 -5.96 8.54
N GLY A 56 -3.48 -4.77 8.91
CA GLY A 56 -2.23 -4.59 9.65
C GLY A 56 -0.95 -4.62 8.81
N TYR A 57 -1.06 -4.57 7.48
CA TYR A 57 0.10 -4.60 6.59
C TYR A 57 0.81 -3.26 6.44
N ILE A 58 0.05 -2.17 6.63
CA ILE A 58 0.54 -0.80 6.55
C ILE A 58 -0.11 0.06 7.63
N THR A 59 0.48 1.20 7.94
CA THR A 59 -0.12 2.24 8.78
C THR A 59 -0.21 3.53 7.97
N VAL A 60 -1.39 4.16 7.89
CA VAL A 60 -1.52 5.47 7.24
C VAL A 60 -1.26 6.56 8.26
N THR A 61 -0.32 7.43 7.95
CA THR A 61 -0.01 8.64 8.70
C THR A 61 -0.73 9.84 8.08
N ASN A 62 -1.10 10.81 8.92
CA ASN A 62 -1.83 12.03 8.53
C ASN A 62 -3.20 11.74 7.86
N LYS A 63 -3.94 10.77 8.40
CA LYS A 63 -5.29 10.40 7.92
C LYS A 63 -6.30 11.54 7.88
N ASP A 64 -6.11 12.55 8.73
CA ASP A 64 -7.00 13.70 8.83
C ASP A 64 -6.86 14.65 7.62
N ASP A 65 -5.79 14.51 6.84
CA ASP A 65 -5.58 15.25 5.60
C ASP A 65 -6.28 14.61 4.40
N SER A 66 -6.34 15.35 3.29
CA SER A 66 -6.67 14.79 1.97
C SER A 66 -5.82 13.57 1.67
N TYR A 67 -6.44 12.52 1.12
CA TYR A 67 -5.75 11.28 0.76
C TYR A 67 -4.57 11.48 -0.19
N GLN A 68 -4.47 12.62 -0.87
CA GLN A 68 -3.32 12.95 -1.72
C GLN A 68 -2.03 13.22 -0.92
N ASN A 69 -2.16 13.52 0.37
CA ASN A 69 -1.07 13.85 1.27
C ASN A 69 -0.71 12.70 2.21
N TRP A 70 -1.43 11.57 2.15
CA TRP A 70 -1.17 10.45 3.03
C TRP A 70 0.22 9.86 2.80
N GLU A 71 0.87 9.56 3.91
CA GLU A 71 2.10 8.78 3.96
C GLU A 71 1.77 7.41 4.56
N ILE A 72 2.25 6.36 3.93
CA ILE A 72 2.06 4.98 4.38
C ILE A 72 3.38 4.46 4.94
N GLN A 73 3.34 3.94 6.15
CA GLN A 73 4.40 3.14 6.74
C GLN A 73 4.12 1.67 6.41
N ILE A 74 5.09 0.95 5.86
CA ILE A 74 4.94 -0.46 5.56
C ILE A 74 5.37 -1.28 6.78
N GLU A 75 4.50 -2.17 7.25
CA GLU A 75 4.74 -3.01 8.43
C GLU A 75 5.33 -4.36 8.03
N ALA A 76 6.05 -5.01 8.95
CA ALA A 76 6.67 -6.31 8.70
C ALA A 76 5.67 -7.41 8.30
N GLY A 77 4.40 -7.28 8.69
CA GLY A 77 3.31 -8.18 8.28
C GLY A 77 3.12 -8.24 6.77
N ILE A 78 3.61 -7.26 6.00
CA ILE A 78 3.59 -7.31 4.53
C ILE A 78 4.28 -8.56 3.97
N LEU A 79 5.21 -9.15 4.73
CA LEU A 79 5.89 -10.39 4.35
C LEU A 79 4.95 -11.61 4.35
N ASP A 80 3.84 -11.57 5.10
CA ASP A 80 2.85 -12.66 5.10
C ASP A 80 2.17 -12.81 3.73
N LEU A 81 2.18 -11.74 2.93
CA LEU A 81 1.73 -11.77 1.53
C LEU A 81 2.61 -12.68 0.64
N LEU A 82 3.86 -12.95 1.02
CA LEU A 82 4.72 -13.92 0.32
C LEU A 82 4.29 -15.35 0.60
N PHE A 83 3.76 -15.61 1.79
CA PHE A 83 3.52 -16.96 2.29
C PHE A 83 2.10 -17.46 2.04
N GLY A 84 1.21 -16.60 1.53
CA GLY A 84 -0.08 -17.03 1.00
C GLY A 84 -0.94 -17.79 2.01
N TYR A 85 -0.89 -17.41 3.29
CA TYR A 85 -1.79 -18.00 4.28
C TYR A 85 -3.19 -17.41 4.10
N SER A 86 -3.99 -18.12 3.32
CA SER A 86 -5.45 -18.11 3.31
C SER A 86 -5.99 -19.13 4.30
#